data_AF-A0A936Z9B1-F1
#
_entry.id   AF-A0A936Z9B1-F1
#
_cell.length_a   1.000
_cell.length_b   1.000
_cell.length_c   1.000
_cell.angle_alpha   90.00
_cell.angle_beta   90.00
_cell.angle_gamma   90.00
#
_symmetry.space_group_name_H-M   'P 1'
#
loop_
_entity.id
_entity.type
_entity.pdbx_description
1 polymer ?
#
loop_
_entity_poly.entity_id
_entity_poly.type
_entity_poly.pdbx_seq_one_letter_code
_entity_poly.pdbx_strand_id
1 'polypeptide(L)'
;MFDRTLRCRFENARELLAYASHPILLRERLLLLTCLDEYRSLPLSACMHVLRGSQNSVGVIAAMALRRFVEIDLDKARIGPETRVSRFHD
;
A
#
# COMPACT_ATOMS: atom_id res chain seq x y z
N MET A 1 -24.22 11.38 -13.25
CA MET A 1 -23.86 11.27 -11.82
C MET A 1 -22.53 10.55 -11.76
N PHE A 2 -21.42 11.25 -11.57
CA PHE A 2 -20.12 10.58 -11.40
C PHE A 2 -20.18 9.76 -10.12
N ASP A 3 -19.91 8.47 -10.23
CA ASP A 3 -19.85 7.52 -9.13
C ASP A 3 -18.86 8.03 -8.06
N ARG A 4 -19.30 8.15 -6.80
CA ARG A 4 -18.46 8.58 -5.69
C ARG A 4 -17.23 7.68 -5.54
N THR A 5 -17.37 6.40 -5.87
CA THR A 5 -16.29 5.40 -5.81
C THR A 5 -15.19 5.71 -6.82
N LEU A 6 -15.54 6.08 -8.06
CA LEU A 6 -14.55 6.46 -9.08
C LEU A 6 -13.76 7.72 -8.70
N ARG A 7 -14.41 8.69 -8.06
CA ARG A 7 -13.73 9.88 -7.54
C ARG A 7 -12.73 9.51 -6.45
N CYS A 8 -13.12 8.65 -5.51
CA CYS A 8 -12.27 8.19 -4.42
C CYS A 8 -11.04 7.44 -4.93
N ARG A 9 -11.23 6.48 -5.85
CA ARG A 9 -10.14 5.73 -6.49
C ARG A 9 -9.15 6.65 -7.19
N PHE A 10 -9.65 7.64 -7.94
CA PHE A 10 -8.79 8.58 -8.65
C PHE A 10 -7.94 9.44 -7.69
N GLU A 11 -8.56 9.97 -6.64
CA GLU A 11 -7.85 10.77 -5.63
C GLU A 11 -6.76 9.95 -4.92
N ASN A 12 -7.09 8.72 -4.53
CA ASN A 12 -6.16 7.79 -3.90
C ASN A 12 -5.01 7.40 -4.85
N ALA A 13 -5.31 7.08 -6.11
CA ALA A 13 -4.29 6.75 -7.10
C ALA A 13 -3.35 7.93 -7.36
N ARG A 14 -3.90 9.15 -7.48
CA ARG A 14 -3.11 10.37 -7.66
C ARG A 14 -2.15 10.61 -6.50
N GLU A 15 -2.57 10.33 -5.26
CA GLU A 15 -1.69 10.43 -4.09
C GLU A 15 -0.60 9.38 -4.08
N LEU A 16 -0.92 8.14 -4.44
CA LEU A 16 0.09 7.08 -4.54
C LEU A 16 1.17 7.44 -5.57
N LEU A 17 0.82 8.05 -6.71
CA LEU A 17 1.77 8.45 -7.75
C LEU A 17 2.91 9.36 -7.25
N ALA A 18 2.71 10.11 -6.16
CA ALA A 18 3.77 10.90 -5.53
C ALA A 18 4.96 10.05 -5.05
N TYR A 19 4.76 8.73 -4.87
CA TYR A 19 5.75 7.77 -4.40
C TYR A 19 6.32 6.88 -5.50
N ALA A 20 6.02 7.12 -6.79
CA ALA A 20 6.47 6.25 -7.89
C ALA A 20 7.99 6.05 -7.94
N SER A 21 8.76 7.10 -7.62
CA SER A 21 10.22 7.08 -7.56
C SER A 21 10.79 6.72 -6.18
N HIS A 22 9.95 6.45 -5.17
CA HIS A 22 10.43 6.16 -3.82
C HIS A 22 11.25 4.85 -3.80
N PRO A 23 12.43 4.81 -3.17
CA PRO A 23 13.23 3.60 -3.09
C PRO A 23 12.52 2.54 -2.23
N ILE A 24 12.75 1.26 -2.56
CA ILE A 24 12.29 0.12 -1.76
C ILE A 24 13.53 -0.72 -1.49
N LEU A 25 13.96 -0.76 -0.23
CA LEU A 25 15.09 -1.60 0.16
C LEU A 25 14.67 -3.08 0.13
N LEU A 26 15.62 -3.96 -0.18
CA LEU A 26 15.37 -5.41 -0.21
C LEU A 26 14.77 -5.90 1.10
N ARG A 27 15.30 -5.43 2.24
CA ARG A 27 14.82 -5.77 3.59
C ARG A 27 13.34 -5.42 3.77
N GLU A 28 12.92 -4.24 3.35
CA GLU A 28 11.53 -3.78 3.51
C GLU A 28 10.57 -4.62 2.69
N ARG A 29 10.94 -4.88 1.43
CA ARG A 29 10.17 -5.75 0.54
C ARG A 29 10.02 -7.16 1.12
N LEU A 30 11.12 -7.76 1.59
CA LEU A 30 11.09 -9.10 2.18
C LEU A 30 10.23 -9.14 3.45
N LEU A 31 10.42 -8.18 4.37
CA LEU A 31 9.65 -8.15 5.61
C LEU A 31 8.13 -8.06 5.37
N LEU A 32 7.71 -7.16 4.49
CA LEU A 32 6.28 -6.98 4.24
C LEU A 32 5.69 -8.17 3.49
N LEU A 33 6.37 -8.69 2.45
CA LEU A 33 5.87 -9.83 1.69
C LEU A 33 5.78 -11.10 2.54
N THR A 34 6.78 -11.40 3.37
CA THR A 34 6.73 -12.53 4.30
C THR A 34 5.56 -12.40 5.27
N CYS A 35 5.30 -11.19 5.79
CA CYS A 35 4.17 -10.96 6.67
C CYS A 35 2.82 -11.13 5.94
N LEU A 36 2.70 -10.62 4.72
CA LEU A 36 1.48 -10.80 3.93
C LEU A 36 1.24 -12.25 3.50
N ASP A 37 2.29 -13.06 3.32
CA ASP A 37 2.15 -14.50 3.08
C ASP A 37 1.55 -15.25 4.29
N GLU A 38 1.80 -14.78 5.51
CA GLU A 38 1.25 -15.36 6.74
C GLU A 38 -0.20 -14.93 6.99
N TYR A 39 -0.52 -13.64 6.83
CA TYR A 39 -1.82 -13.06 7.20
C TYR A 39 -2.80 -12.85 6.02
N ARG A 40 -2.36 -13.08 4.78
CA ARG A 40 -3.03 -12.78 3.49
C ARG A 40 -3.34 -11.31 3.22
N SER A 41 -3.86 -10.59 4.21
CA SER A 41 -4.14 -9.15 4.13
C SER A 41 -4.06 -8.52 5.51
N LEU A 42 -3.49 -7.32 5.58
CA LEU A 42 -3.30 -6.54 6.80
C LEU A 42 -3.78 -5.10 6.61
N PRO A 43 -4.20 -4.41 7.69
CA PRO A 43 -4.41 -2.97 7.62
C PRO A 43 -3.09 -2.22 7.38
N LEU A 44 -3.17 -1.05 6.76
CA LEU A 44 -2.01 -0.21 6.45
C LEU A 44 -1.20 0.13 7.70
N SER A 45 -1.88 0.36 8.83
CA SER A 45 -1.25 0.59 10.14
C SER A 45 -0.35 -0.56 10.59
N ALA A 46 -0.79 -1.81 10.42
CA ALA A 46 0.02 -2.99 10.73
C ALA A 46 1.22 -3.12 9.77
N CYS A 47 1.02 -2.82 8.48
CA CYS A 47 2.12 -2.80 7.49
C CYS A 47 3.17 -1.74 7.86
N MET A 48 2.73 -0.55 8.30
CA MET A 48 3.62 0.50 8.80
C MET A 48 4.40 0.05 10.04
N HIS A 49 3.77 -0.73 10.93
CA HIS A 49 4.43 -1.30 12.10
C HIS A 49 5.50 -2.36 11.73
N VAL A 50 5.21 -3.22 10.74
CA VAL A 50 6.20 -4.17 10.17
C VAL A 50 7.42 -3.41 9.65
N LEU A 51 7.18 -2.26 9.00
CA LEU A 51 8.21 -1.38 8.44
C LEU A 51 8.64 -0.25 9.38
N ARG A 52 8.46 -0.36 10.70
CA ARG A 52 8.79 0.70 11.67
C ARG A 52 10.25 1.19 11.65
N GLY A 53 11.17 0.40 11.09
CA GLY A 53 12.57 0.78 10.91
C GLY A 53 12.88 1.46 9.57
N SER A 54 11.88 1.63 8.70
CA SER A 54 12.00 2.40 7.46
C SER A 54 11.96 3.89 7.76
N GLN A 55 12.69 4.69 6.99
CA GLN A 55 12.62 6.15 7.07
C GLN A 55 11.24 6.69 6.64
N ASN A 56 10.56 5.98 5.74
CA ASN A 56 9.22 6.36 5.27
C ASN A 56 8.41 5.11 4.87
N SER A 57 7.81 4.45 5.86
CA SER A 57 7.03 3.23 5.64
C SER A 57 5.86 3.43 4.67
N VAL A 58 5.18 4.58 4.71
CA VAL A 58 4.08 4.90 3.79
C VAL A 58 4.59 4.97 2.35
N GLY A 59 5.70 5.67 2.13
CA GLY A 59 6.31 5.78 0.80
C GLY A 59 6.76 4.43 0.24
N VAL A 60 7.31 3.57 1.08
CA VAL A 60 7.68 2.20 0.70
C VAL A 60 6.45 1.38 0.30
N ILE A 61 5.39 1.38 1.12
CA ILE A 61 4.17 0.61 0.84
C ILE A 61 3.49 1.13 -0.44
N ALA A 62 3.41 2.45 -0.62
CA ALA A 62 2.86 3.08 -1.82
C ALA A 62 3.67 2.70 -3.08
N ALA A 63 5.00 2.77 -3.02
CA ALA A 63 5.85 2.36 -4.13
C ALA A 63 5.74 0.85 -4.41
N MET A 64 5.59 0.02 -3.38
CA MET A 64 5.34 -1.42 -3.55
C MET A 64 4.02 -1.67 -4.27
N ALA A 65 2.96 -0.90 -3.98
CA ALA A 65 1.69 -1.00 -4.68
C ALA A 65 1.81 -0.58 -6.16
N LEU A 66 2.45 0.56 -6.42
CA LEU A 66 2.69 1.04 -7.79
C LEU A 66 3.52 0.06 -8.64
N ARG A 67 4.44 -0.69 -7.99
CA ARG A 67 5.28 -1.72 -8.63
C ARG A 67 4.68 -3.13 -8.55
N ARG A 68 3.41 -3.25 -8.17
CA ARG A 68 2.66 -4.53 -8.11
C ARG A 68 3.32 -5.61 -7.25
N PHE A 69 3.97 -5.23 -6.15
CA PHE A 69 4.34 -6.18 -5.10
C PHE A 69 3.17 -6.45 -4.14
N VAL A 70 2.33 -5.44 -3.93
CA VAL A 70 1.16 -5.48 -3.06
C VAL A 70 -0.03 -4.80 -3.74
N GLU A 71 -1.23 -5.08 -3.25
CA GLU A 71 -2.45 -4.36 -3.57
C GLU A 71 -2.88 -3.51 -2.38
N ILE A 72 -3.49 -2.35 -2.67
CA ILE A 72 -4.10 -1.46 -1.67
C ILE A 72 -5.54 -1.22 -2.10
N ASP A 73 -6.49 -1.33 -1.16
CA ASP A 73 -7.89 -1.00 -1.42
C ASP A 73 -8.06 0.50 -1.68
N LEU A 74 -8.41 0.88 -2.91
CA LEU A 74 -8.55 2.28 -3.34
C LEU A 74 -10.01 2.73 -3.46
N ASP A 75 -10.97 1.82 -3.39
CA ASP A 75 -12.35 2.07 -3.82
C ASP A 75 -13.29 2.42 -2.66
N LYS A 76 -13.00 1.93 -1.45
CA LYS A 76 -13.92 2.06 -0.31
C LYS A 76 -13.93 3.45 0.33
N ALA A 77 -12.74 4.02 0.55
CA ALA A 77 -12.56 5.28 1.27
C ALA A 77 -11.20 5.88 0.94
N ARG A 78 -10.97 7.12 1.42
CA ARG A 78 -9.64 7.73 1.39
C ARG A 78 -8.64 6.82 2.11
N ILE A 79 -7.44 6.68 1.56
CA ILE A 79 -6.40 5.84 2.16
C ILE A 79 -6.16 6.28 3.62
N GLY A 80 -6.24 5.32 4.53
CA GLY A 80 -6.10 5.53 5.96
C GLY A 80 -5.56 4.29 6.68
N PRO A 81 -5.46 4.34 8.02
CA PRO A 81 -4.86 3.26 8.82
C PRO A 81 -5.50 1.89 8.61
N GLU A 82 -6.82 1.85 8.39
CA GLU A 82 -7.61 0.62 8.19
C GLU A 82 -7.67 0.15 6.73
N THR A 83 -7.07 0.90 5.80
CA THR A 83 -7.01 0.51 4.38
C THR A 83 -6.30 -0.83 4.27
N ARG A 84 -6.94 -1.80 3.61
CA ARG A 84 -6.38 -3.15 3.47
C ARG A 84 -5.26 -3.16 2.44
N VAL A 85 -4.20 -3.86 2.81
CA VAL A 85 -3.06 -4.21 1.96
C VAL A 85 -3.02 -5.72 1.84
N SER A 86 -2.78 -6.25 0.65
CA SER A 86 -2.61 -7.68 0.38
C SER A 86 -1.46 -7.90 -0.57
N ARG A 87 -1.01 -9.15 -0.71
CA ARG A 87 -0.05 -9.49 -1.76
C ARG A 87 -0.72 -9.29 -3.12
N PHE A 88 0.04 -8.78 -4.09
CA PHE A 88 -0.44 -8.69 -5.46
C PHE A 88 -0.49 -10.10 -6.06
N HIS A 89 -1.61 -10.43 -6.70
CA HIS A 89 -1.80 -11.69 -7.41
C HIS A 89 -2.17 -11.33 -8.86
N ASP A 90 -1.39 -11.82 -9.84
CA ASP A 90 -1.64 -11.63 -11.28
C ASP A 90 -2.99 -12.22 -11.72
#